data_AF-A0A4Y8PVZ9-F1
#
_entry.id   AF-A0A4Y8PVZ9-F1
#
_cell.length_a   1.000
_cell.length_b   1.000
_cell.length_c   1.000
_cell.angle_alpha   90.00
_cell.angle_beta   90.00
_cell.angle_gamma   90.00
#
_symmetry.space_group_name_H-M   'P 1'
#
loop_
_entity.id
_entity.type
_entity.pdbx_description
1 polymer ?
#
loop_
_entity_poly.entity_id
_entity_poly.type
_entity_poly.pdbx_seq_one_letter_code
_entity_poly.pdbx_strand_id
1 'polypeptide(L)'
;MKSAIGWKRKNKRTNRRGTRAVRTTPNLFDPYRSWSWLKRLLLLVAACGFIGSSFLFLTPTGASIRIYLAKTVITTQHRDWAWILVGAQKRDELVAEVQALTEKNALEKQDLNAIKYRGRSADSLVKVEDISGKLWKGKRMYVYDPTTIRVMVPSRQGEGERITSMVQRSGAVAGINGGGFVDPDGLGNGFAPIGVIMSGGSILYTDQDGSVPQHIVGFTKEGTLIIGKYTINELLKLGVTDAVSFYPRVIANGKPLITSGDGGWGRAPRTAIGQKADGTVIFIVIDGRQTHSVGATLKEVQDLFMEDGVINAGFLDGGASSEMVVDGELVTSPSSRYGERRLPSAFLVFDNPKDVKVDHIWDGLTTIDPGGAYDHPDYLREQAEKKATQPKTTATPKPSAKPTAVPEASPGAAAGGTPQASGAPGAKPGDGAGGAGSGAGAGASGGGPGQSGSTGAAPQAGSGAAGGGAATGNAAGGGATPQADGGGGTPGASASPQPSATPKAGQAGGGANAGSDTGGDPSVSGAGGSGGAGQVLQQPAANESPAGH
;
A
#
# COMPACT_ATOMS: atom_id res chain seq x y z
N MET A 1 -21.11 128.24 6.05
CA MET A 1 -20.09 128.00 5.00
C MET A 1 -19.36 126.70 5.33
N LYS A 2 -19.04 125.87 4.31
CA LYS A 2 -17.96 124.85 4.22
C LYS A 2 -17.69 123.91 5.44
N SER A 3 -17.47 122.60 5.29
CA SER A 3 -17.51 121.68 4.14
C SER A 3 -17.70 120.26 4.68
N ALA A 4 -18.29 119.38 3.87
CA ALA A 4 -18.20 117.94 4.12
C ALA A 4 -16.77 117.43 3.82
N ILE A 5 -16.42 116.30 4.45
CA ILE A 5 -15.91 115.07 3.80
C ILE A 5 -16.04 113.96 4.86
N GLY A 6 -16.61 112.81 4.48
CA GLY A 6 -16.73 111.65 5.35
C GLY A 6 -16.24 110.40 4.65
N TRP A 7 -15.77 109.41 5.43
CA TRP A 7 -15.54 108.07 4.91
C TRP A 7 -15.97 106.98 5.90
N LYS A 8 -17.10 106.34 5.61
CA LYS A 8 -17.64 105.20 6.38
C LYS A 8 -16.85 103.93 6.05
N ARG A 9 -16.10 103.37 7.00
CA ARG A 9 -15.72 101.95 6.95
C ARG A 9 -16.80 101.08 7.62
N LYS A 10 -17.44 100.21 6.82
CA LYS A 10 -18.45 99.25 7.29
C LYS A 10 -17.77 98.06 7.97
N ASN A 11 -17.99 97.85 9.27
CA ASN A 11 -17.61 96.61 9.94
C ASN A 11 -18.53 95.45 9.51
N LYS A 12 -18.07 94.60 8.58
CA LYS A 12 -18.68 93.29 8.31
C LYS A 12 -18.26 92.31 9.43
N ARG A 13 -19.18 92.00 10.36
CA ARG A 13 -19.04 90.83 11.25
C ARG A 13 -19.14 89.57 10.39
N THR A 14 -18.06 88.82 10.25
CA THR A 14 -18.02 87.52 9.56
C THR A 14 -18.21 86.39 10.56
N ASN A 15 -19.21 85.55 10.32
CA ASN A 15 -19.59 84.45 11.19
C ASN A 15 -18.69 83.23 10.91
N ARG A 16 -17.65 82.99 11.73
CA ARG A 16 -16.78 81.80 11.64
C ARG A 16 -17.20 80.75 12.66
N ARG A 17 -18.08 79.83 12.25
CA ARG A 17 -18.26 78.54 12.95
C ARG A 17 -16.98 77.71 12.77
N GLY A 18 -16.29 77.40 13.86
CA GLY A 18 -15.14 76.50 13.84
C GLY A 18 -15.60 75.05 13.70
N THR A 19 -15.56 74.49 12.49
CA THR A 19 -15.71 73.05 12.27
C THR A 19 -14.47 72.32 12.78
N ARG A 20 -14.61 71.62 13.90
CA ARG A 20 -13.57 70.73 14.46
C ARG A 20 -13.42 69.53 13.52
N ALA A 21 -12.41 69.57 12.66
CA ALA A 21 -12.09 68.46 11.76
C ALA A 21 -11.67 67.22 12.56
N VAL A 22 -12.60 66.30 12.76
CA VAL A 22 -12.27 64.95 13.24
C VAL A 22 -11.47 64.27 12.12
N ARG A 23 -10.17 64.09 12.33
CA ARG A 23 -9.35 63.18 11.52
C ARG A 23 -9.84 61.76 11.82
N THR A 24 -10.86 61.31 11.09
CA THR A 24 -11.15 59.88 10.95
C THR A 24 -9.94 59.26 10.26
N THR A 25 -9.13 58.52 11.02
CA THR A 25 -8.14 57.61 10.46
C THR A 25 -8.86 56.70 9.47
N PRO A 26 -8.45 56.64 8.19
CA PRO A 26 -9.12 55.78 7.22
C PRO A 26 -9.06 54.34 7.74
N ASN A 27 -10.22 53.73 7.94
CA ASN A 27 -10.31 52.43 8.54
C ASN A 27 -9.81 51.42 7.49
N LEU A 28 -8.80 50.60 7.82
CA LEU A 28 -8.13 49.73 6.83
C LEU A 28 -9.11 48.80 6.08
N PHE A 29 -10.30 48.58 6.65
CA PHE A 29 -11.34 47.70 6.13
C PHE A 29 -12.45 48.40 5.31
N ASP A 30 -12.50 49.74 5.26
CA ASP A 30 -13.51 50.47 4.46
C ASP A 30 -13.57 50.05 2.98
N PRO A 31 -12.45 49.87 2.23
CA PRO A 31 -12.53 49.44 0.82
C PRO A 31 -13.05 48.01 0.64
N TYR A 32 -12.98 47.14 1.66
CA TYR A 32 -13.55 45.79 1.62
C TYR A 32 -15.05 45.77 1.91
N ARG A 33 -15.56 46.80 2.60
CA ARG A 33 -16.96 46.91 3.00
C ARG A 33 -17.91 47.23 1.83
N SER A 34 -17.38 47.71 0.70
CA SER A 34 -18.09 47.92 -0.57
C SER A 34 -18.01 46.75 -1.54
N TRP A 35 -17.19 45.72 -1.28
CA TRP A 35 -17.06 44.58 -2.18
C TRP A 35 -18.31 43.70 -2.19
N SER A 36 -18.65 43.14 -3.36
CA SER A 36 -19.70 42.13 -3.50
C SER A 36 -19.36 40.85 -2.72
N TRP A 37 -20.39 40.09 -2.35
CA TRP A 37 -20.23 38.85 -1.58
C TRP A 37 -19.26 37.86 -2.26
N LEU A 38 -19.29 37.75 -3.59
CA LEU A 38 -18.39 36.91 -4.37
C LEU A 38 -16.92 37.34 -4.25
N LYS A 39 -16.63 38.65 -4.28
CA LYS A 39 -15.26 39.16 -4.09
C LYS A 39 -14.75 38.89 -2.67
N ARG A 40 -15.61 38.99 -1.66
CA ARG A 40 -15.25 38.65 -0.27
C ARG A 40 -15.02 37.15 -0.09
N LEU A 41 -15.85 36.31 -0.73
CA LEU A 41 -15.67 34.86 -0.73
C LEU A 41 -14.35 34.46 -1.39
N LEU A 42 -14.05 35.00 -2.57
CA LEU A 42 -12.78 34.75 -3.27
C LEU A 42 -11.57 35.20 -2.46
N LEU A 43 -11.64 36.37 -1.80
CA LEU A 43 -10.59 36.84 -0.89
C LEU A 43 -10.41 35.91 0.32
N LEU A 44 -11.51 35.45 0.92
CA LEU A 44 -11.47 34.52 2.05
C LEU A 44 -10.88 33.18 1.64
N VAL A 45 -11.27 32.63 0.48
CA VAL A 45 -10.69 31.41 -0.09
C VAL A 45 -9.19 31.61 -0.37
N ALA A 46 -8.78 32.74 -0.93
CA ALA A 46 -7.37 33.05 -1.18
C ALA A 46 -6.57 33.21 0.14
N ALA A 47 -7.15 33.85 1.16
CA ALA A 47 -6.53 34.00 2.48
C ALA A 47 -6.42 32.65 3.21
N CYS A 48 -7.46 31.83 3.20
CA CYS A 48 -7.43 30.46 3.73
C CYS A 48 -6.41 29.60 2.99
N GLY A 49 -6.34 29.70 1.66
CA GLY A 49 -5.34 29.01 0.85
C GLY A 49 -3.91 29.47 1.16
N PHE A 50 -3.69 30.77 1.32
CA PHE A 50 -2.40 31.33 1.70
C PHE A 50 -1.97 30.90 3.11
N ILE A 51 -2.88 30.95 4.09
CA ILE A 51 -2.62 30.50 5.47
C ILE A 51 -2.36 29.00 5.51
N GLY A 52 -3.17 28.19 4.82
CA GLY A 52 -3.00 26.74 4.74
C GLY A 52 -1.70 26.34 4.05
N SER A 53 -1.35 26.99 2.94
CA SER A 53 -0.06 26.80 2.26
C SER A 53 1.11 27.23 3.16
N SER A 54 1.02 28.41 3.78
CA SER A 54 2.03 28.89 4.74
C SER A 54 2.23 27.91 5.90
N PHE A 55 1.14 27.35 6.46
CA PHE A 55 1.24 26.30 7.47
C PHE A 55 1.95 25.05 6.94
N LEU A 56 1.55 24.55 5.76
CA LEU A 56 2.13 23.34 5.16
C LEU A 56 3.61 23.49 4.81
N PHE A 57 4.04 24.66 4.32
CA PHE A 57 5.39 24.87 3.81
C PHE A 57 6.36 25.54 4.80
N LEU A 58 5.88 26.33 5.76
CA LEU A 58 6.72 27.08 6.72
C LEU A 58 6.76 26.48 8.14
N THR A 59 5.95 25.47 8.46
CA THR A 59 5.97 24.82 9.79
C THR A 59 6.53 23.40 9.73
N PRO A 60 7.19 22.92 10.81
CA PRO A 60 7.64 21.52 10.89
C PRO A 60 6.50 20.51 10.76
N THR A 61 5.37 20.76 11.43
CA THR A 61 4.16 19.92 11.35
C THR A 61 3.61 19.85 9.93
N GLY A 62 3.57 20.98 9.22
CA GLY A 62 3.19 21.05 7.81
C GLY A 62 4.13 20.23 6.92
N ALA A 63 5.45 20.31 7.14
CA ALA A 63 6.43 19.51 6.44
C ALA A 63 6.25 18.00 6.69
N SER A 64 5.98 17.59 7.94
CA SER A 64 5.67 16.18 8.27
C SER A 64 4.43 15.67 7.54
N ILE A 65 3.37 16.49 7.44
CA ILE A 65 2.16 16.14 6.68
C ILE A 65 2.49 15.98 5.19
N ARG A 66 3.24 16.92 4.60
CA ARG A 66 3.65 16.82 3.18
C ARG A 66 4.52 15.59 2.91
N ILE A 67 5.46 15.25 3.80
CA ILE A 67 6.29 14.04 3.69
C ILE A 67 5.45 12.77 3.79
N TYR A 68 4.49 12.70 4.71
CA TYR A 68 3.60 11.55 4.85
C TYR A 68 2.69 11.36 3.63
N LEU A 69 2.16 12.45 3.08
CA LEU A 69 1.40 12.41 1.82
C LEU A 69 2.29 12.02 0.64
N ALA A 70 3.54 12.52 0.58
CA ALA A 70 4.50 12.16 -0.47
C ALA A 70 4.86 10.67 -0.42
N LYS A 71 5.12 10.11 0.77
CA LYS A 71 5.31 8.66 0.99
C LYS A 71 4.11 7.85 0.50
N THR A 72 2.90 8.32 0.77
CA THR A 72 1.66 7.69 0.27
C THR A 72 1.63 7.67 -1.26
N VAL A 73 1.88 8.81 -1.92
CA VAL A 73 1.94 8.93 -3.39
C VAL A 73 3.08 8.10 -3.99
N ILE A 74 4.23 8.00 -3.32
CA ILE A 74 5.40 7.22 -3.75
C ILE A 74 5.07 5.72 -3.94
N THR A 75 4.08 5.20 -3.21
CA THR A 75 3.62 3.80 -3.33
C THR A 75 2.48 3.60 -4.33
N THR A 76 2.30 4.55 -5.25
CA THR A 76 1.34 4.47 -6.35
C THR A 76 2.07 4.52 -7.69
N GLN A 77 1.38 4.16 -8.79
CA GLN A 77 1.91 4.35 -10.15
C GLN A 77 2.25 5.82 -10.47
N HIS A 78 1.73 6.78 -9.70
CA HIS A 78 2.02 8.22 -9.84
C HIS A 78 3.12 8.71 -8.90
N ARG A 79 4.09 7.85 -8.55
CA ARG A 79 5.22 8.13 -7.64
C ARG A 79 5.90 9.49 -7.91
N ASP A 80 6.02 9.87 -9.17
CA ASP A 80 6.66 11.13 -9.55
C ASP A 80 5.90 12.35 -9.02
N TRP A 81 4.56 12.33 -8.96
CA TRP A 81 3.75 13.44 -8.48
C TRP A 81 4.00 13.81 -7.01
N ALA A 82 4.69 12.96 -6.24
CA ALA A 82 5.16 13.32 -4.90
C ALA A 82 6.08 14.56 -4.88
N TRP A 83 6.71 14.93 -6.02
CA TRP A 83 7.47 16.19 -6.12
C TRP A 83 6.60 17.42 -5.82
N ILE A 84 5.29 17.39 -6.12
CA ILE A 84 4.35 18.49 -5.86
C ILE A 84 4.25 18.77 -4.34
N LEU A 85 4.44 17.74 -3.52
CA LEU A 85 4.31 17.81 -2.07
C LEU A 85 5.62 18.19 -1.38
N VAL A 86 6.77 17.66 -1.84
CA VAL A 86 8.06 17.80 -1.12
C VAL A 86 9.22 18.37 -1.95
N GLY A 87 9.02 18.62 -3.24
CA GLY A 87 10.09 18.95 -4.20
C GLY A 87 10.75 17.70 -4.78
N ALA A 88 11.38 17.84 -5.95
CA ALA A 88 11.98 16.71 -6.68
C ALA A 88 13.09 16.02 -5.86
N GLN A 89 14.05 16.79 -5.33
CA GLN A 89 15.14 16.24 -4.51
C GLN A 89 14.61 15.41 -3.32
N LYS A 90 13.65 15.93 -2.55
CA LYS A 90 13.14 15.17 -1.40
C LYS A 90 12.27 13.98 -1.81
N ARG A 91 11.62 14.02 -2.99
CA ARG A 91 10.98 12.84 -3.60
C ARG A 91 12.04 11.77 -3.89
N ASP A 92 13.16 12.14 -4.51
CA ASP A 92 14.25 11.21 -4.84
C ASP A 92 14.86 10.58 -3.59
N GLU A 93 15.17 11.39 -2.57
CA GLU A 93 15.65 10.92 -1.26
C GLU A 93 14.66 9.93 -0.61
N LEU A 94 13.36 10.25 -0.57
CA LEU A 94 12.35 9.37 0.03
C LEU A 94 12.20 8.04 -0.73
N VAL A 95 12.36 8.04 -2.05
CA VAL A 95 12.36 6.82 -2.86
C VAL A 95 13.60 5.96 -2.55
N ALA A 96 14.78 6.57 -2.47
CA ALA A 96 16.02 5.89 -2.11
C ALA A 96 15.99 5.33 -0.68
N GLU A 97 15.44 6.09 0.29
CA GLU A 97 15.21 5.64 1.67
C GLU A 97 14.34 4.37 1.71
N VAL A 98 13.23 4.35 0.95
CA VAL A 98 12.31 3.20 0.86
C VAL A 98 12.97 1.99 0.20
N GLN A 99 13.73 2.19 -0.87
CA GLN A 99 14.46 1.12 -1.56
C GLN A 99 15.55 0.53 -0.64
N ALA A 100 16.36 1.37 0.01
CA ALA A 100 17.41 0.93 0.93
C ALA A 100 16.85 0.15 2.13
N LEU A 101 15.71 0.57 2.69
CA LEU A 101 15.01 -0.18 3.75
C LEU A 101 14.52 -1.54 3.26
N THR A 102 13.92 -1.57 2.07
CA THR A 102 13.41 -2.80 1.43
C THR A 102 14.53 -3.82 1.20
N GLU A 103 15.64 -3.37 0.61
CA GLU A 103 16.83 -4.18 0.39
C GLU A 103 17.39 -4.71 1.71
N LYS A 104 17.64 -3.83 2.69
CA LYS A 104 18.15 -4.21 4.02
C LYS A 104 17.28 -5.27 4.70
N ASN A 105 15.96 -5.11 4.69
CA ASN A 105 15.01 -6.02 5.33
C ASN A 105 14.99 -7.42 4.69
N ALA A 106 15.45 -7.56 3.45
CA ALA A 106 15.46 -8.83 2.72
C ALA A 106 16.77 -9.64 2.89
N LEU A 107 17.80 -9.06 3.53
CA LEU A 107 19.13 -9.68 3.68
C LEU A 107 19.23 -10.71 4.82
N GLU A 108 18.47 -10.56 5.92
CA GLU A 108 18.53 -11.51 7.04
C GLU A 108 18.02 -12.88 6.57
N LYS A 109 18.90 -13.88 6.44
CA LYS A 109 18.46 -15.24 6.08
C LYS A 109 17.53 -15.80 7.16
N GLN A 110 16.47 -16.46 6.73
CA GLN A 110 15.45 -17.02 7.60
C GLN A 110 15.94 -18.32 8.26
N ASP A 111 15.61 -18.50 9.55
CA ASP A 111 15.74 -19.80 10.20
C ASP A 111 14.61 -20.72 9.74
N LEU A 112 14.97 -21.69 8.91
CA LEU A 112 14.04 -22.67 8.34
C LEU A 112 13.57 -23.70 9.40
N ASN A 113 14.32 -23.88 10.49
CA ASN A 113 13.97 -24.81 11.57
C ASN A 113 13.02 -24.21 12.61
N ALA A 114 12.70 -22.92 12.49
CA ALA A 114 11.79 -22.22 13.38
C ALA A 114 10.32 -22.61 13.15
N ILE A 115 9.97 -23.10 11.95
CA ILE A 115 8.65 -23.64 11.63
C ILE A 115 8.58 -25.12 12.03
N LYS A 116 7.59 -25.47 12.85
CA LYS A 116 7.39 -26.82 13.41
C LYS A 116 5.98 -27.31 13.12
N TYR A 117 5.62 -27.31 11.84
CA TYR A 117 4.35 -27.87 11.38
C TYR A 117 4.28 -29.38 11.69
N ARG A 118 3.14 -29.82 12.24
CA ARG A 118 2.91 -31.22 12.67
C ARG A 118 1.57 -31.79 12.18
N GLY A 119 0.94 -31.13 11.22
CA GLY A 119 -0.45 -31.36 10.84
C GLY A 119 -1.35 -30.19 11.24
N ARG A 120 -2.55 -30.15 10.63
CA ARG A 120 -3.52 -29.05 10.73
C ARG A 120 -3.86 -28.72 12.19
N SER A 121 -3.85 -27.44 12.55
CA SER A 121 -4.06 -26.97 13.93
C SER A 121 -5.53 -26.74 14.33
N ALA A 122 -6.47 -26.89 13.39
CA ALA A 122 -7.92 -26.81 13.60
C ALA A 122 -8.65 -27.75 12.61
N ASP A 123 -9.93 -28.06 12.84
CA ASP A 123 -10.69 -28.92 11.93
C ASP A 123 -10.96 -28.23 10.58
N SER A 124 -11.37 -26.96 10.63
CA SER A 124 -11.54 -26.11 9.44
C SER A 124 -10.20 -25.82 8.77
N LEU A 125 -10.16 -25.80 7.44
CA LEU A 125 -8.94 -25.47 6.70
C LEU A 125 -8.61 -23.97 6.80
N VAL A 126 -9.63 -23.12 6.68
CA VAL A 126 -9.53 -21.66 6.80
C VAL A 126 -10.45 -21.11 7.88
N LYS A 127 -10.13 -19.92 8.40
CA LYS A 127 -11.02 -19.10 9.24
C LYS A 127 -10.80 -17.63 8.91
N VAL A 128 -11.87 -16.89 8.68
CA VAL A 128 -11.83 -15.47 8.28
C VAL A 128 -12.42 -14.59 9.39
N GLU A 129 -11.78 -13.45 9.65
CA GLU A 129 -12.17 -12.48 10.67
C GLU A 129 -12.16 -11.06 10.09
N ASP A 130 -13.13 -10.24 10.49
CA ASP A 130 -13.11 -8.80 10.26
C ASP A 130 -12.10 -8.13 11.19
N ILE A 131 -11.22 -7.31 10.63
CA ILE A 131 -10.24 -6.51 11.37
C ILE A 131 -10.39 -5.03 11.05
N SER A 132 -10.14 -4.16 12.03
CA SER A 132 -10.18 -2.72 11.82
C SER A 132 -9.28 -1.96 12.77
N GLY A 133 -8.85 -0.78 12.32
CA GLY A 133 -8.17 0.22 13.12
C GLY A 133 -8.78 1.60 12.87
N LYS A 134 -8.15 2.65 13.41
CA LYS A 134 -8.71 4.02 13.41
C LYS A 134 -9.03 4.57 12.00
N LEU A 135 -8.27 4.17 10.98
CA LEU A 135 -8.37 4.69 9.61
C LEU A 135 -8.49 3.58 8.55
N TRP A 136 -8.60 2.32 8.96
CA TRP A 136 -8.57 1.19 8.04
C TRP A 136 -9.51 0.06 8.47
N LYS A 137 -9.98 -0.70 7.49
CA LYS A 137 -10.76 -1.93 7.66
C LYS A 137 -10.21 -3.00 6.72
N GLY A 138 -10.42 -4.27 7.06
CA GLY A 138 -9.97 -5.37 6.24
C GLY A 138 -10.41 -6.73 6.78
N LYS A 139 -9.85 -7.77 6.17
CA LYS A 139 -10.04 -9.17 6.54
C LYS A 139 -8.69 -9.78 6.95
N ARG A 140 -8.72 -10.66 7.93
CA ARG A 140 -7.64 -11.59 8.26
C ARG A 140 -8.14 -13.01 8.02
N MET A 141 -7.39 -13.82 7.29
CA MET A 141 -7.67 -15.24 7.10
C MET A 141 -6.53 -16.09 7.65
N TYR A 142 -6.85 -16.98 8.58
CA TYR A 142 -5.97 -18.05 9.02
C TYR A 142 -6.09 -19.23 8.05
N VAL A 143 -4.95 -19.82 7.69
CA VAL A 143 -4.84 -21.07 6.92
C VAL A 143 -4.06 -22.06 7.80
N TYR A 144 -4.75 -23.08 8.30
CA TYR A 144 -4.24 -23.95 9.37
C TYR A 144 -3.36 -25.12 8.88
N ASP A 145 -3.28 -25.31 7.57
CA ASP A 145 -2.35 -26.22 6.91
C ASP A 145 -1.62 -25.47 5.79
N PRO A 146 -0.34 -25.07 5.96
CA PRO A 146 0.37 -24.32 4.93
C PRO A 146 0.63 -25.11 3.65
N THR A 147 0.56 -26.45 3.69
CA THR A 147 0.82 -27.30 2.51
C THR A 147 -0.32 -27.27 1.50
N THR A 148 -1.48 -26.72 1.88
CA THR A 148 -2.67 -26.49 1.03
C THR A 148 -2.57 -25.29 0.10
N ILE A 149 -1.55 -24.45 0.26
CA ILE A 149 -1.37 -23.22 -0.50
C ILE A 149 -0.69 -23.53 -1.83
N ARG A 150 -1.25 -23.00 -2.92
CA ARG A 150 -0.75 -23.15 -4.30
C ARG A 150 -0.82 -21.79 -4.99
N VAL A 151 0.21 -21.44 -5.75
CA VAL A 151 0.16 -20.26 -6.63
C VAL A 151 -0.64 -20.60 -7.88
N MET A 152 -1.73 -19.88 -8.12
CA MET A 152 -2.53 -19.98 -9.34
C MET A 152 -2.28 -18.80 -10.27
N VAL A 153 -2.50 -19.03 -11.55
CA VAL A 153 -2.28 -18.09 -12.66
C VAL A 153 -3.51 -18.11 -13.60
N PRO A 154 -3.66 -17.19 -14.57
CA PRO A 154 -4.76 -17.21 -15.52
C PRO A 154 -4.90 -18.53 -16.29
N SER A 155 -6.10 -18.89 -16.74
CA SER A 155 -6.33 -20.08 -17.58
C SER A 155 -5.96 -19.92 -19.06
N ARG A 156 -5.61 -18.70 -19.50
CA ARG A 156 -5.37 -18.38 -20.91
C ARG A 156 -4.30 -17.31 -21.09
N GLN A 157 -3.64 -17.32 -22.25
CA GLN A 157 -2.69 -16.28 -22.63
C GLN A 157 -3.40 -14.95 -22.93
N GLY A 158 -2.71 -13.83 -22.72
CA GLY A 158 -3.07 -12.49 -23.20
C GLY A 158 -3.83 -11.60 -22.20
N GLU A 159 -4.36 -12.13 -21.11
CA GLU A 159 -5.01 -11.33 -20.06
C GLU A 159 -4.84 -11.94 -18.65
N GLY A 160 -4.82 -11.08 -17.64
CA GLY A 160 -4.93 -11.51 -16.25
C GLY A 160 -6.33 -12.02 -15.91
N GLU A 161 -6.44 -12.81 -14.85
CA GLU A 161 -7.69 -13.39 -14.38
C GLU A 161 -8.09 -12.77 -13.03
N ARG A 162 -9.39 -12.70 -12.74
CA ARG A 162 -9.93 -12.26 -11.44
C ARG A 162 -9.72 -13.36 -10.38
N ILE A 163 -9.40 -13.00 -9.14
CA ILE A 163 -9.16 -13.98 -8.06
C ILE A 163 -10.40 -14.86 -7.84
N THR A 164 -11.59 -14.27 -7.90
CA THR A 164 -12.89 -14.97 -7.80
C THR A 164 -13.06 -16.02 -8.90
N SER A 165 -12.67 -15.68 -10.14
CA SER A 165 -12.67 -16.63 -11.27
C SER A 165 -11.67 -17.77 -11.04
N MET A 166 -10.44 -17.44 -10.60
CA MET A 166 -9.42 -18.46 -10.30
C MET A 166 -9.89 -19.43 -9.21
N VAL A 167 -10.50 -18.93 -8.12
CA VAL A 167 -11.07 -19.75 -7.03
C VAL A 167 -12.18 -20.65 -7.56
N GLN A 168 -13.19 -20.07 -8.22
CA GLN A 168 -14.35 -20.80 -8.74
C GLN A 168 -13.96 -21.89 -9.76
N ARG A 169 -13.04 -21.61 -10.69
CA ARG A 169 -12.66 -22.58 -11.73
C ARG A 169 -11.75 -23.71 -11.24
N SER A 170 -11.01 -23.48 -10.17
CA SER A 170 -10.02 -24.44 -9.65
C SER A 170 -10.55 -25.28 -8.48
N GLY A 171 -11.68 -24.90 -7.87
CA GLY A 171 -12.20 -25.56 -6.68
C GLY A 171 -11.39 -25.23 -5.41
N ALA A 172 -10.72 -24.07 -5.38
CA ALA A 172 -10.10 -23.56 -4.16
C ALA A 172 -11.19 -23.15 -3.15
N VAL A 173 -10.88 -23.24 -1.85
CA VAL A 173 -11.79 -22.78 -0.78
C VAL A 173 -11.69 -21.27 -0.56
N ALA A 174 -10.51 -20.69 -0.80
CA ALA A 174 -10.25 -19.27 -0.60
C ALA A 174 -8.96 -18.83 -1.31
N GLY A 175 -8.69 -17.53 -1.34
CA GLY A 175 -7.40 -17.00 -1.74
C GLY A 175 -7.27 -15.48 -1.69
N ILE A 176 -6.07 -15.03 -2.02
CA ILE A 176 -5.67 -13.61 -2.11
C ILE A 176 -4.84 -13.38 -3.38
N ASN A 177 -4.68 -12.13 -3.79
CA ASN A 177 -3.77 -11.76 -4.86
C ASN A 177 -2.30 -12.10 -4.58
N GLY A 178 -1.52 -12.29 -5.64
CA GLY A 178 -0.11 -12.67 -5.59
C GLY A 178 0.88 -11.51 -5.81
N GLY A 179 1.85 -11.73 -6.70
CA GLY A 179 3.00 -10.88 -6.93
C GLY A 179 2.77 -9.66 -7.81
N GLY A 180 3.84 -8.92 -8.06
CA GLY A 180 3.82 -7.68 -8.82
C GLY A 180 3.69 -7.92 -10.33
N PHE A 181 3.24 -6.89 -11.05
CA PHE A 181 3.04 -6.95 -12.50
C PHE A 181 3.18 -5.58 -13.15
N VAL A 182 3.45 -5.56 -14.46
CA VAL A 182 3.56 -4.34 -15.26
C VAL A 182 2.17 -3.78 -15.50
N ASP A 183 1.94 -2.55 -15.04
CA ASP A 183 0.62 -1.92 -15.01
C ASP A 183 0.65 -0.50 -15.60
N PRO A 184 0.67 -0.36 -16.94
CA PRO A 184 0.71 0.93 -17.61
C PRO A 184 -0.51 1.80 -17.24
N ASP A 185 -0.26 2.99 -16.73
CA ASP A 185 -1.26 3.99 -16.31
C ASP A 185 -2.31 3.51 -15.29
N GLY A 186 -2.11 2.38 -14.62
CA GLY A 186 -3.14 1.76 -13.78
C GLY A 186 -4.23 1.02 -14.56
N LEU A 187 -3.98 0.76 -15.86
CA LEU A 187 -4.90 0.19 -16.85
C LEU A 187 -4.35 -1.10 -17.49
N GLY A 188 -3.27 -1.68 -16.94
CA GLY A 188 -2.71 -2.93 -17.47
C GLY A 188 -3.69 -4.10 -17.46
N ASN A 189 -3.55 -5.00 -18.43
CA ASN A 189 -4.40 -6.19 -18.62
C ASN A 189 -4.21 -7.27 -17.54
N GLY A 190 -3.17 -7.14 -16.71
CA GLY A 190 -2.83 -8.09 -15.65
C GLY A 190 -2.08 -9.35 -16.12
N PHE A 191 -1.56 -9.37 -17.35
CA PHE A 191 -0.93 -10.56 -17.94
C PHE A 191 0.61 -10.57 -17.89
N ALA A 192 1.25 -9.42 -17.62
CA ALA A 192 2.70 -9.25 -17.61
C ALA A 192 3.25 -9.21 -16.18
N PRO A 193 3.73 -10.33 -15.59
CA PRO A 193 4.25 -10.34 -14.23
C PRO A 193 5.58 -9.57 -14.12
N ILE A 194 6.00 -9.29 -12.89
CA ILE A 194 7.35 -8.79 -12.58
C ILE A 194 8.08 -9.85 -11.75
N GLY A 195 9.32 -10.16 -12.10
CA GLY A 195 10.13 -11.16 -11.43
C GLY A 195 9.72 -12.59 -11.78
N VAL A 196 9.61 -13.47 -10.78
CA VAL A 196 9.32 -14.91 -10.97
C VAL A 196 7.89 -15.25 -10.57
N ILE A 197 7.30 -16.24 -11.26
CA ILE A 197 6.16 -17.02 -10.78
C ILE A 197 6.57 -18.50 -10.78
N MET A 198 6.41 -19.18 -9.64
CA MET A 198 6.55 -20.62 -9.49
C MET A 198 5.27 -21.23 -8.95
N SER A 199 4.92 -22.43 -9.42
CA SER A 199 3.78 -23.21 -8.92
C SER A 199 4.05 -24.71 -9.07
N GLY A 200 3.73 -25.50 -8.04
CA GLY A 200 3.93 -26.95 -8.07
C GLY A 200 5.39 -27.43 -8.19
N GLY A 201 6.37 -26.53 -8.06
CA GLY A 201 7.79 -26.78 -8.35
C GLY A 201 8.22 -26.39 -9.76
N SER A 202 7.28 -26.07 -10.67
CA SER A 202 7.57 -25.50 -11.98
C SER A 202 7.83 -24.00 -11.88
N ILE A 203 8.79 -23.50 -12.64
CA ILE A 203 8.93 -22.06 -12.93
C ILE A 203 8.00 -21.78 -14.13
N LEU A 204 6.96 -20.98 -13.91
CA LEU A 204 5.97 -20.64 -14.94
C LEU A 204 6.33 -19.34 -15.68
N TYR A 205 7.09 -18.46 -15.02
CA TYR A 205 7.55 -17.19 -15.58
C TYR A 205 8.80 -16.70 -14.85
N THR A 206 9.71 -16.05 -15.59
CA THR A 206 10.76 -15.19 -15.02
C THR A 206 11.14 -14.09 -16.01
N ASP A 207 11.28 -12.84 -15.54
CA ASP A 207 11.83 -11.72 -16.33
C ASP A 207 13.35 -11.49 -16.12
N GLN A 208 13.97 -12.19 -15.15
CA GLN A 208 15.41 -12.17 -14.90
C GLN A 208 16.06 -13.53 -15.15
N ASP A 209 17.38 -13.52 -15.34
CA ASP A 209 18.20 -14.72 -15.23
C ASP A 209 18.12 -15.35 -13.83
N GLY A 210 18.18 -16.68 -13.76
CA GLY A 210 18.01 -17.46 -12.53
C GLY A 210 19.09 -17.25 -11.45
N SER A 211 20.20 -16.59 -11.78
CA SER A 211 21.26 -16.17 -10.84
C SER A 211 21.06 -14.77 -10.24
N VAL A 212 20.09 -13.98 -10.74
CA VAL A 212 19.80 -12.64 -10.21
C VAL A 212 18.97 -12.77 -8.91
N PRO A 213 19.41 -12.21 -7.77
CA PRO A 213 18.64 -12.27 -6.53
C PRO A 213 17.44 -11.33 -6.58
N GLN A 214 16.23 -11.88 -6.44
CA GLN A 214 14.95 -11.17 -6.44
C GLN A 214 14.33 -11.15 -5.04
N HIS A 215 13.38 -10.25 -4.79
CA HIS A 215 12.55 -10.28 -3.57
C HIS A 215 11.42 -11.28 -3.77
N ILE A 216 11.40 -12.33 -2.95
CA ILE A 216 10.51 -13.48 -3.08
C ILE A 216 9.56 -13.56 -1.90
N VAL A 217 8.32 -13.98 -2.19
CA VAL A 217 7.38 -14.54 -1.24
C VAL A 217 6.91 -15.89 -1.77
N GLY A 218 7.10 -16.97 -1.02
CA GLY A 218 6.75 -18.32 -1.49
C GLY A 218 6.76 -19.38 -0.39
N PHE A 219 6.53 -20.63 -0.76
CA PHE A 219 6.43 -21.78 0.14
C PHE A 219 7.32 -22.94 -0.32
N THR A 220 7.98 -23.60 0.63
CA THR A 220 8.53 -24.94 0.40
C THR A 220 7.42 -25.98 0.34
N LYS A 221 7.73 -27.15 -0.22
CA LYS A 221 6.84 -28.32 -0.27
C LYS A 221 6.32 -28.75 1.11
N GLU A 222 7.09 -28.49 2.17
CA GLU A 222 6.78 -28.76 3.58
C GLU A 222 5.93 -27.65 4.21
N GLY A 223 5.56 -26.61 3.44
CA GLY A 223 4.77 -25.48 3.89
C GLY A 223 5.56 -24.40 4.63
N THR A 224 6.89 -24.32 4.49
CA THR A 224 7.66 -23.23 5.10
C THR A 224 7.58 -21.97 4.24
N LEU A 225 7.04 -20.87 4.78
CA LEU A 225 6.97 -19.56 4.12
C LEU A 225 8.38 -18.97 3.99
N ILE A 226 8.85 -18.73 2.77
CA ILE A 226 10.13 -18.10 2.44
C ILE A 226 9.88 -16.65 2.03
N ILE A 227 10.48 -15.70 2.76
CA ILE A 227 10.43 -14.26 2.42
C ILE A 227 11.81 -13.62 2.52
N GLY A 228 12.24 -12.93 1.47
CA GLY A 228 13.51 -12.19 1.44
C GLY A 228 14.17 -12.21 0.06
N LYS A 229 15.48 -11.99 0.00
CA LYS A 229 16.21 -11.93 -1.27
C LYS A 229 16.85 -13.28 -1.63
N TYR A 230 16.41 -13.85 -2.75
CA TYR A 230 16.82 -15.17 -3.24
C TYR A 230 16.93 -15.22 -4.76
N THR A 231 17.88 -15.99 -5.26
CA THR A 231 17.97 -16.43 -6.65
C THR A 231 17.02 -17.61 -6.91
N ILE A 232 16.57 -17.82 -8.15
CA ILE A 232 15.76 -19.00 -8.51
C ILE A 232 16.53 -20.30 -8.18
N ASN A 233 17.85 -20.29 -8.39
CA ASN A 233 18.73 -21.40 -8.02
C ASN A 233 18.78 -21.69 -6.51
N GLU A 234 18.59 -20.69 -5.64
CA GLU A 234 18.40 -20.92 -4.20
C GLU A 234 17.00 -21.47 -3.91
N LEU A 235 15.94 -20.94 -4.54
CA LEU A 235 14.56 -21.41 -4.34
C LEU A 235 14.42 -22.91 -4.63
N LEU A 236 14.98 -23.36 -5.77
CA LEU A 236 14.98 -24.78 -6.14
C LEU A 236 15.73 -25.66 -5.13
N LYS A 237 16.88 -25.19 -4.61
CA LYS A 237 17.65 -25.89 -3.57
C LYS A 237 16.93 -25.95 -2.22
N LEU A 238 16.09 -24.95 -1.93
CA LEU A 238 15.26 -24.89 -0.73
C LEU A 238 13.95 -25.68 -0.85
N GLY A 239 13.69 -26.34 -1.98
CA GLY A 239 12.44 -27.09 -2.20
C GLY A 239 11.21 -26.18 -2.32
N VAL A 240 11.38 -24.93 -2.73
CA VAL A 240 10.28 -23.98 -2.98
C VAL A 240 9.46 -24.46 -4.16
N THR A 241 8.17 -24.68 -3.94
CA THR A 241 7.22 -25.14 -4.97
C THR A 241 6.37 -24.01 -5.52
N ASP A 242 6.08 -23.00 -4.71
CA ASP A 242 5.09 -21.97 -5.00
C ASP A 242 5.67 -20.61 -4.60
N ALA A 243 5.84 -19.69 -5.55
CA ALA A 243 6.48 -18.41 -5.27
C ALA A 243 6.03 -17.31 -6.24
N VAL A 244 6.07 -16.08 -5.75
CA VAL A 244 5.93 -14.86 -6.56
C VAL A 244 6.96 -13.82 -6.13
N SER A 245 7.37 -12.93 -7.03
CA SER A 245 8.21 -11.79 -6.66
C SER A 245 7.39 -10.65 -6.07
N PHE A 246 7.64 -10.30 -4.80
CA PHE A 246 7.14 -9.07 -4.17
C PHE A 246 7.92 -8.68 -2.90
N TYR A 247 7.68 -7.46 -2.40
CA TYR A 247 8.40 -6.83 -1.29
C TYR A 247 7.51 -5.79 -0.55
N PRO A 248 7.82 -5.36 0.69
CA PRO A 248 8.98 -5.72 1.51
C PRO A 248 8.68 -6.82 2.53
N ARG A 249 9.75 -7.40 3.11
CA ARG A 249 9.68 -8.14 4.38
C ARG A 249 9.55 -7.17 5.55
N VAL A 250 8.76 -7.55 6.56
CA VAL A 250 8.55 -6.77 7.79
C VAL A 250 8.75 -7.55 9.08
N ILE A 251 8.70 -8.89 9.07
CA ILE A 251 9.11 -9.71 10.21
C ILE A 251 10.15 -10.72 9.76
N ALA A 252 11.25 -10.83 10.51
CA ALA A 252 12.29 -11.83 10.33
C ALA A 252 12.55 -12.58 11.64
N ASN A 253 12.42 -13.90 11.64
CA ASN A 253 12.81 -14.77 12.75
C ASN A 253 12.21 -14.34 14.11
N GLY A 254 10.93 -13.92 14.11
CA GLY A 254 10.20 -13.43 15.29
C GLY A 254 10.47 -11.97 15.66
N LYS A 255 11.25 -11.22 14.87
CA LYS A 255 11.62 -9.82 15.13
C LYS A 255 10.94 -8.87 14.15
N PRO A 256 10.33 -7.76 14.62
CA PRO A 256 9.81 -6.71 13.75
C PRO A 256 10.97 -5.90 13.13
N LEU A 257 10.89 -5.64 11.83
CA LEU A 257 11.90 -4.87 11.09
C LEU A 257 11.58 -3.37 11.05
N ILE A 258 10.29 -2.99 11.17
CA ILE A 258 9.84 -1.61 11.32
C ILE A 258 9.75 -1.29 12.82
N THR A 259 10.85 -0.79 13.36
CA THR A 259 10.99 -0.39 14.77
C THR A 259 10.58 1.06 15.05
N SER A 260 10.44 1.89 14.01
CA SER A 260 9.99 3.29 14.14
C SER A 260 9.29 3.79 12.87
N GLY A 261 8.49 4.85 13.00
CA GLY A 261 7.74 5.44 11.89
C GLY A 261 6.57 4.57 11.39
N ASP A 262 6.24 4.71 10.11
CA ASP A 262 5.12 4.05 9.42
C ASP A 262 5.57 2.93 8.45
N GLY A 263 6.87 2.66 8.38
CA GLY A 263 7.49 1.81 7.35
C GLY A 263 7.78 2.54 6.04
N GLY A 264 7.56 3.85 5.94
CA GLY A 264 7.97 4.67 4.79
C GLY A 264 7.03 4.67 3.58
N TRP A 265 6.02 3.79 3.56
CA TRP A 265 5.13 3.55 2.43
C TRP A 265 3.76 4.28 2.55
N GLY A 266 3.57 5.12 3.56
CA GLY A 266 2.31 5.81 3.82
C GLY A 266 1.12 4.85 4.00
N ARG A 267 -0.10 5.33 3.74
CA ARG A 267 -1.33 4.53 3.82
C ARG A 267 -1.87 4.12 2.45
N ALA A 268 -2.15 2.84 2.29
CA ALA A 268 -2.78 2.30 1.08
C ALA A 268 -3.59 1.04 1.44
N PRO A 269 -4.45 0.52 0.54
CA PRO A 269 -4.84 -0.88 0.57
C PRO A 269 -3.60 -1.77 0.54
N ARG A 270 -3.62 -2.86 1.31
CA ARG A 270 -2.48 -3.77 1.48
C ARG A 270 -2.92 -5.22 1.38
N THR A 271 -2.08 -6.04 0.77
CA THR A 271 -2.12 -7.50 0.92
C THR A 271 -0.83 -7.94 1.56
N ALA A 272 -0.91 -8.80 2.57
CA ALA A 272 0.24 -9.29 3.30
C ALA A 272 0.05 -10.73 3.77
N ILE A 273 1.17 -11.39 4.02
CA ILE A 273 1.25 -12.80 4.34
C ILE A 273 2.31 -13.03 5.42
N GLY A 274 1.97 -13.86 6.40
CA GLY A 274 2.86 -14.23 7.49
C GLY A 274 2.64 -15.66 7.98
N GLN A 275 3.62 -16.23 8.65
CA GLN A 275 3.55 -17.59 9.20
C GLN A 275 4.01 -17.64 10.67
N LYS A 276 3.23 -18.34 11.49
CA LYS A 276 3.51 -18.66 12.90
C LYS A 276 4.44 -19.86 13.03
N ALA A 277 5.11 -20.00 14.17
CA ALA A 277 6.02 -21.12 14.44
C ALA A 277 5.35 -22.51 14.40
N ASP A 278 4.03 -22.59 14.58
CA ASP A 278 3.24 -23.82 14.47
C ASP A 278 2.91 -24.23 13.01
N GLY A 279 3.28 -23.40 12.03
CA GLY A 279 2.99 -23.59 10.61
C GLY A 279 1.75 -22.85 10.11
N THR A 280 0.87 -22.36 10.99
CA THR A 280 -0.33 -21.60 10.61
C THR A 280 0.07 -20.35 9.82
N VAL A 281 -0.51 -20.20 8.63
CA VAL A 281 -0.33 -19.02 7.77
C VAL A 281 -1.46 -18.05 8.00
N ILE A 282 -1.17 -16.76 7.88
CA ILE A 282 -2.12 -15.67 8.04
C ILE A 282 -2.02 -14.77 6.81
N PHE A 283 -3.13 -14.62 6.11
CA PHE A 283 -3.32 -13.64 5.06
C PHE A 283 -4.04 -12.42 5.64
N ILE A 284 -3.57 -11.22 5.33
CA ILE A 284 -4.22 -9.96 5.70
C ILE A 284 -4.48 -9.16 4.43
N VAL A 285 -5.73 -8.75 4.22
CA VAL A 285 -6.13 -7.82 3.15
C VAL A 285 -6.82 -6.63 3.78
N ILE A 286 -6.31 -5.44 3.49
CA ILE A 286 -6.80 -4.16 4.00
C ILE A 286 -7.38 -3.35 2.85
N ASP A 287 -8.66 -2.98 2.95
CA ASP A 287 -9.34 -2.04 2.05
C ASP A 287 -8.68 -0.66 2.15
N GLY A 288 -8.83 0.21 1.15
CA GLY A 288 -8.26 1.56 1.23
C GLY A 288 -8.66 2.50 0.10
N ARG A 289 -8.24 3.77 0.19
CA ARG A 289 -8.61 4.85 -0.76
C ARG A 289 -10.13 5.06 -0.91
N GLN A 290 -10.91 4.65 0.10
CA GLN A 290 -12.38 4.69 0.13
C GLN A 290 -12.87 5.42 1.39
N THR A 291 -14.16 5.73 1.47
CA THR A 291 -14.74 6.47 2.60
C THR A 291 -14.81 5.63 3.89
N HIS A 292 -14.92 4.30 3.77
CA HIS A 292 -14.94 3.39 4.93
C HIS A 292 -13.55 2.92 5.38
N SER A 293 -12.55 3.04 4.51
CA SER A 293 -11.16 2.68 4.78
C SER A 293 -10.19 3.56 3.98
N VAL A 294 -9.28 4.26 4.67
CA VAL A 294 -8.19 5.01 4.04
C VAL A 294 -7.08 4.06 3.59
N GLY A 295 -6.84 3.00 4.36
CA GLY A 295 -5.77 2.02 4.18
C GLY A 295 -4.79 1.99 5.35
N ALA A 296 -3.93 0.97 5.39
CA ALA A 296 -2.95 0.78 6.46
C ALA A 296 -1.52 1.15 6.06
N THR A 297 -0.74 1.52 7.07
CA THR A 297 0.72 1.60 7.00
C THR A 297 1.34 0.19 7.07
N LEU A 298 2.60 0.03 6.65
CA LEU A 298 3.26 -1.27 6.77
C LEU A 298 3.43 -1.66 8.25
N LYS A 299 3.68 -0.67 9.12
CA LYS A 299 3.83 -0.93 10.55
C LYS A 299 2.53 -1.47 11.18
N GLU A 300 1.37 -0.90 10.85
CA GLU A 300 0.09 -1.42 11.40
C GLU A 300 -0.14 -2.89 11.04
N VAL A 301 0.16 -3.30 9.80
CA VAL A 301 0.01 -4.71 9.38
C VAL A 301 1.09 -5.61 10.00
N GLN A 302 2.33 -5.11 10.15
CA GLN A 302 3.37 -5.80 10.92
C GLN A 302 2.94 -6.03 12.37
N ASP A 303 2.36 -5.01 13.02
CA ASP A 303 1.94 -5.07 14.42
C ASP A 303 0.83 -6.11 14.61
N LEU A 304 -0.16 -6.19 13.71
CA LEU A 304 -1.17 -7.26 13.70
C LEU A 304 -0.55 -8.67 13.63
N PHE A 305 0.44 -8.86 12.75
CA PHE A 305 1.16 -10.14 12.67
C PHE A 305 1.97 -10.45 13.95
N MET A 306 2.58 -9.43 14.57
CA MET A 306 3.27 -9.61 15.86
C MET A 306 2.29 -9.98 16.99
N GLU A 307 1.08 -9.40 16.99
CA GLU A 307 -0.01 -9.77 17.92
C GLU A 307 -0.47 -11.23 17.74
N ASP A 308 -0.52 -11.73 16.49
CA ASP A 308 -0.79 -13.14 16.17
C ASP A 308 0.39 -14.11 16.46
N GLY A 309 1.57 -13.61 16.84
CA GLY A 309 2.76 -14.43 17.07
C GLY A 309 3.41 -14.98 15.79
N VAL A 310 3.27 -14.27 14.67
CA VAL A 310 3.93 -14.58 13.40
C VAL A 310 5.44 -14.37 13.50
N ILE A 311 6.21 -15.29 12.92
CA ILE A 311 7.68 -15.25 12.98
C ILE A 311 8.35 -14.81 11.67
N ASN A 312 7.67 -14.89 10.54
CA ASN A 312 8.12 -14.34 9.27
C ASN A 312 6.93 -13.74 8.52
N ALA A 313 7.07 -12.52 8.00
CA ALA A 313 6.00 -11.82 7.29
C ALA A 313 6.52 -10.81 6.26
N GLY A 314 5.72 -10.61 5.21
CA GLY A 314 5.98 -9.66 4.13
C GLY A 314 4.69 -9.31 3.38
N PHE A 315 4.85 -8.47 2.37
CA PHE A 315 3.73 -7.98 1.55
C PHE A 315 3.64 -8.69 0.21
N LEU A 316 2.44 -8.61 -0.36
CA LEU A 316 2.09 -8.99 -1.73
C LEU A 316 1.52 -7.75 -2.44
N ASP A 317 1.12 -7.87 -3.71
CA ASP A 317 0.67 -6.69 -4.46
C ASP A 317 -0.48 -5.94 -3.78
N GLY A 318 -0.46 -4.62 -3.90
CA GLY A 318 -1.25 -3.72 -3.07
C GLY A 318 -2.27 -2.89 -3.83
N GLY A 319 -2.88 -1.94 -3.12
CA GLY A 319 -3.61 -0.87 -3.76
C GLY A 319 -4.88 -1.34 -4.48
N ALA A 320 -4.89 -1.29 -5.81
CA ALA A 320 -6.06 -1.70 -6.59
C ALA A 320 -6.21 -3.23 -6.67
N SER A 321 -5.12 -3.96 -6.42
CA SER A 321 -5.01 -5.42 -6.49
C SER A 321 -5.28 -6.12 -5.16
N SER A 322 -5.54 -5.39 -4.07
CA SER A 322 -5.73 -5.98 -2.73
C SER A 322 -7.11 -6.60 -2.56
N GLU A 323 -7.17 -7.93 -2.62
CA GLU A 323 -8.41 -8.70 -2.76
C GLU A 323 -8.33 -10.01 -1.96
N MET A 324 -9.42 -10.37 -1.27
CA MET A 324 -9.61 -11.66 -0.61
C MET A 324 -10.92 -12.30 -1.08
N VAL A 325 -10.86 -13.56 -1.45
CA VAL A 325 -11.99 -14.38 -1.91
C VAL A 325 -12.13 -15.59 -1.00
N VAL A 326 -13.36 -15.96 -0.64
CA VAL A 326 -13.70 -17.07 0.24
C VAL A 326 -14.96 -17.73 -0.30
N ASP A 327 -14.98 -19.06 -0.41
CA ASP A 327 -16.10 -19.86 -0.93
C ASP A 327 -16.61 -19.39 -2.31
N GLY A 328 -15.70 -18.83 -3.13
CA GLY A 328 -16.02 -18.27 -4.45
C GLY A 328 -16.67 -16.88 -4.43
N GLU A 329 -16.70 -16.19 -3.29
CA GLU A 329 -17.19 -14.80 -3.15
C GLU A 329 -16.07 -13.83 -2.73
N LEU A 330 -16.09 -12.62 -3.30
CA LEU A 330 -15.18 -11.53 -2.94
C LEU A 330 -15.63 -10.88 -1.61
N VAL A 331 -14.84 -11.05 -0.55
CA VAL A 331 -15.20 -10.61 0.83
C VAL A 331 -14.59 -9.26 1.24
N THR A 332 -13.79 -8.64 0.39
CA THR A 332 -13.14 -7.31 0.58
C THR A 332 -13.67 -6.27 -0.41
N SER A 333 -13.28 -5.00 -0.25
CA SER A 333 -13.64 -3.93 -1.18
C SER A 333 -12.41 -3.40 -1.94
N PRO A 334 -12.12 -3.91 -3.16
CA PRO A 334 -10.94 -3.48 -3.91
C PRO A 334 -11.01 -1.99 -4.24
N SER A 335 -9.88 -1.28 -4.13
CA SER A 335 -9.86 0.18 -4.41
C SER A 335 -9.94 0.54 -5.90
N SER A 336 -9.96 -0.48 -6.77
CA SER A 336 -10.28 -0.34 -8.19
C SER A 336 -11.69 0.22 -8.38
N ARG A 337 -11.79 1.31 -9.16
CA ARG A 337 -13.05 1.94 -9.59
C ARG A 337 -13.98 1.02 -10.40
N TYR A 338 -13.51 -0.18 -10.77
CA TYR A 338 -14.25 -1.14 -11.59
C TYR A 338 -14.66 -2.41 -10.83
N GLY A 339 -14.31 -2.50 -9.54
CA GLY A 339 -14.35 -3.76 -8.79
C GLY A 339 -13.11 -4.60 -9.07
N GLU A 340 -13.26 -5.91 -8.94
CA GLU A 340 -12.17 -6.88 -8.93
C GLU A 340 -11.22 -6.77 -10.15
N ARG A 341 -9.91 -6.86 -9.87
CA ARG A 341 -8.85 -6.66 -10.85
C ARG A 341 -8.47 -7.98 -11.55
N ARG A 342 -7.99 -7.85 -12.79
CA ARG A 342 -7.31 -8.93 -13.52
C ARG A 342 -5.85 -8.97 -13.12
N LEU A 343 -5.36 -10.12 -12.67
CA LEU A 343 -4.04 -10.29 -12.06
C LEU A 343 -3.35 -11.55 -12.60
N PRO A 344 -2.00 -11.59 -12.63
CA PRO A 344 -1.27 -12.73 -13.19
C PRO A 344 -1.03 -13.85 -12.17
N SER A 345 -1.21 -13.60 -10.87
CA SER A 345 -1.00 -14.60 -9.83
C SER A 345 -1.87 -14.39 -8.61
N ALA A 346 -2.18 -15.50 -7.93
CA ALA A 346 -2.93 -15.58 -6.69
C ALA A 346 -2.35 -16.66 -5.77
N PHE A 347 -2.38 -16.46 -4.45
CA PHE A 347 -2.21 -17.55 -3.49
C PHE A 347 -3.59 -18.09 -3.14
N LEU A 348 -3.90 -19.30 -3.62
CA LEU A 348 -5.16 -19.98 -3.31
C LEU A 348 -4.93 -21.14 -2.33
N VAL A 349 -5.98 -21.50 -1.62
CA VAL A 349 -6.02 -22.56 -0.60
C VAL A 349 -6.92 -23.70 -1.11
N PHE A 350 -6.43 -24.94 -1.07
CA PHE A 350 -7.12 -26.12 -1.60
C PHE A 350 -7.20 -27.25 -0.58
N ASP A 351 -8.30 -28.01 -0.53
CA ASP A 351 -8.33 -29.25 0.25
C ASP A 351 -7.30 -30.27 -0.23
N ASN A 352 -7.09 -30.37 -1.55
CA ASN A 352 -6.16 -31.31 -2.18
C ASN A 352 -5.26 -30.60 -3.23
N PRO A 353 -4.22 -29.86 -2.82
CA PRO A 353 -3.36 -29.05 -3.71
C PRO A 353 -2.50 -29.86 -4.68
N LYS A 354 -2.43 -31.18 -4.51
CA LYS A 354 -1.60 -32.10 -5.34
C LYS A 354 -2.26 -32.43 -6.68
N ASP A 355 -3.60 -32.38 -6.73
CA ASP A 355 -4.37 -32.69 -7.93
C ASP A 355 -4.58 -31.46 -8.81
N VAL A 356 -4.29 -30.27 -8.27
CA VAL A 356 -4.34 -28.98 -8.96
C VAL A 356 -3.19 -28.88 -9.96
N LYS A 357 -3.54 -28.86 -11.24
CA LYS A 357 -2.62 -28.53 -12.35
C LYS A 357 -2.68 -27.05 -12.66
N VAL A 358 -1.53 -26.48 -12.98
CA VAL A 358 -1.38 -25.07 -13.33
C VAL A 358 -0.70 -24.99 -14.69
N ASP A 359 -1.37 -24.32 -15.63
CA ASP A 359 -0.93 -24.28 -17.02
C ASP A 359 0.26 -23.34 -17.22
N HIS A 360 1.18 -23.73 -18.08
CA HIS A 360 2.35 -22.95 -18.46
C HIS A 360 1.98 -21.86 -19.49
N ILE A 361 1.13 -20.91 -19.10
CA ILE A 361 0.52 -19.94 -20.03
C ILE A 361 1.51 -18.93 -20.63
N TRP A 362 2.74 -18.83 -20.16
CA TRP A 362 3.76 -17.96 -20.76
C TRP A 362 4.78 -18.71 -21.64
N ASP A 363 4.69 -20.05 -21.73
CA ASP A 363 5.58 -20.83 -22.60
C ASP A 363 5.41 -20.42 -24.07
N GLY A 364 6.54 -20.27 -24.76
CA GLY A 364 6.59 -19.84 -26.17
C GLY A 364 6.44 -18.34 -26.41
N LEU A 365 6.13 -17.52 -25.40
CA LEU A 365 6.07 -16.07 -25.53
C LEU A 365 7.48 -15.45 -25.50
N THR A 366 7.82 -14.66 -26.52
CA THR A 366 9.08 -13.89 -26.57
C THR A 366 8.90 -12.44 -26.11
N THR A 367 7.66 -11.94 -26.16
CA THR A 367 7.24 -10.64 -25.63
C THR A 367 5.90 -10.81 -24.94
N ILE A 368 5.61 -9.96 -23.95
CA ILE A 368 4.30 -9.87 -23.32
C ILE A 368 3.81 -8.43 -23.48
N ASP A 369 2.60 -8.28 -24.00
CA ASP A 369 1.90 -6.99 -23.98
C ASP A 369 1.24 -6.79 -22.61
N PRO A 370 1.66 -5.78 -21.81
CA PRO A 370 1.00 -5.44 -20.55
C PRO A 370 -0.35 -4.72 -20.74
N GLY A 371 -0.74 -4.40 -21.97
CA GLY A 371 -1.89 -3.58 -22.29
C GLY A 371 -1.71 -2.11 -21.90
N GLY A 372 -2.81 -1.39 -21.68
CA GLY A 372 -2.79 -0.01 -21.23
C GLY A 372 -4.07 0.74 -21.60
N ALA A 373 -3.95 2.02 -21.95
CA ALA A 373 -5.09 2.88 -22.31
C ALA A 373 -5.86 2.47 -23.60
N TYR A 374 -5.41 1.43 -24.29
CA TYR A 374 -6.02 0.88 -25.50
C TYR A 374 -6.32 -0.63 -25.35
N ASP A 375 -7.46 -1.02 -25.91
CA ASP A 375 -7.75 -2.35 -26.47
C ASP A 375 -7.93 -3.59 -25.56
N HIS A 376 -8.74 -3.47 -24.50
CA HIS A 376 -9.62 -4.59 -24.13
C HIS A 376 -11.07 -4.28 -24.53
N PRO A 377 -11.63 -4.93 -25.57
CA PRO A 377 -13.03 -4.70 -25.98
C PRO A 377 -14.03 -5.14 -24.89
N ASP A 378 -13.71 -6.16 -24.10
CA ASP A 378 -14.53 -6.57 -22.95
C ASP A 378 -14.47 -5.56 -21.81
N TYR A 379 -13.30 -4.97 -21.54
CA TYR A 379 -13.18 -3.87 -20.59
C TYR A 379 -13.97 -2.65 -21.09
N LEU A 380 -13.83 -2.24 -22.35
CA LEU A 380 -14.57 -1.12 -22.94
C LEU A 380 -16.08 -1.38 -22.98
N ARG A 381 -16.51 -2.64 -23.17
CA ARG A 381 -17.90 -3.08 -23.08
C ARG A 381 -18.42 -3.02 -21.64
N GLU A 382 -17.69 -3.56 -20.66
CA GLU A 382 -18.01 -3.44 -19.24
C GLU A 382 -18.03 -1.96 -18.79
N GLN A 383 -17.14 -1.11 -19.33
CA GLN A 383 -17.17 0.35 -19.13
C GLN A 383 -18.43 0.99 -19.74
N ALA A 384 -18.81 0.61 -20.96
CA ALA A 384 -19.97 1.14 -21.65
C ALA A 384 -21.28 0.73 -20.95
N GLU A 385 -21.39 -0.54 -20.54
CA GLU A 385 -22.51 -1.09 -19.78
C GLU A 385 -22.61 -0.44 -18.39
N LYS A 386 -21.49 -0.28 -17.66
CA LYS A 386 -21.47 0.46 -16.38
C LYS A 386 -21.81 1.95 -16.56
N LYS A 387 -21.39 2.61 -17.64
CA LYS A 387 -21.80 3.99 -17.97
C LYS A 387 -23.27 4.11 -18.38
N ALA A 388 -23.83 3.07 -19.03
CA ALA A 388 -25.23 3.03 -19.44
C ALA A 388 -26.17 2.74 -18.26
N THR A 389 -25.71 1.98 -17.27
CA THR A 389 -26.47 1.60 -16.07
C THR A 389 -26.30 2.57 -14.90
N GLN A 390 -25.25 3.41 -14.89
CA GLN A 390 -25.19 4.54 -13.95
C GLN A 390 -26.37 5.50 -14.19
N PRO A 391 -27.13 5.87 -13.15
CA PRO A 391 -28.23 6.82 -13.30
C PRO A 391 -27.66 8.16 -13.76
N LYS A 392 -28.05 8.60 -14.96
CA LYS A 392 -27.68 9.92 -15.48
C LYS A 392 -28.15 10.99 -14.49
N THR A 393 -27.23 11.62 -13.77
CA THR A 393 -27.50 12.78 -12.91
C THR A 393 -27.94 13.96 -13.78
N THR A 394 -29.23 13.99 -14.08
CA THR A 394 -29.85 14.92 -15.03
C THR A 394 -30.84 15.80 -14.28
N ALA A 395 -30.34 16.84 -13.61
CA ALA A 395 -31.10 18.06 -13.33
C ALA A 395 -30.20 19.14 -12.74
N THR A 396 -29.78 20.09 -13.56
CA THR A 396 -29.45 21.44 -13.06
C THR A 396 -30.72 22.02 -12.43
N PRO A 397 -30.75 22.40 -11.15
CA PRO A 397 -31.96 22.98 -10.56
C PRO A 397 -32.22 24.37 -11.15
N LYS A 398 -33.32 24.48 -11.91
CA LYS A 398 -33.90 25.76 -12.33
C LYS A 398 -34.30 26.55 -11.07
N PRO A 399 -34.01 27.86 -10.97
CA PRO A 399 -34.30 28.63 -9.75
C PRO A 399 -35.80 28.67 -9.48
N SER A 400 -36.21 28.18 -8.29
CA SER A 400 -37.59 28.23 -7.84
C SER A 400 -38.00 29.63 -7.38
N ALA A 401 -39.29 29.93 -7.48
CA ALA A 401 -39.84 31.25 -7.26
C ALA A 401 -39.84 31.68 -5.78
N LYS A 402 -39.78 33.01 -5.61
CA LYS A 402 -39.81 33.75 -4.34
C LYS A 402 -41.09 33.49 -3.55
N PRO A 403 -41.03 33.17 -2.23
CA PRO A 403 -42.22 33.14 -1.38
C PRO A 403 -42.80 34.55 -1.19
N THR A 404 -44.11 34.67 -1.33
CA THR A 404 -44.88 35.90 -1.08
C THR A 404 -45.02 36.13 0.44
N ALA A 405 -45.04 37.40 0.85
CA ALA A 405 -45.14 37.78 2.26
C ALA A 405 -46.53 37.48 2.88
N VAL A 406 -46.53 37.22 4.19
CA VAL A 406 -47.70 37.30 5.08
C VAL A 406 -47.34 38.29 6.20
N PRO A 407 -48.26 39.16 6.68
CA PRO A 407 -47.88 40.38 7.41
C PRO A 407 -47.62 40.18 8.91
N GLU A 408 -46.87 41.12 9.50
CA GLU A 408 -46.72 41.27 10.95
C GLU A 408 -48.00 41.76 11.63
N ALA A 409 -48.24 41.28 12.85
CA ALA A 409 -48.89 42.04 13.93
C ALA A 409 -48.27 41.62 15.27
N SER A 410 -47.96 42.60 16.13
CA SER A 410 -47.03 42.44 17.26
C SER A 410 -47.76 42.31 18.64
N PRO A 411 -47.16 42.59 19.81
CA PRO A 411 -46.85 41.53 20.79
C PRO A 411 -47.53 41.68 22.18
N GLY A 412 -47.47 40.65 23.03
CA GLY A 412 -48.02 40.75 24.40
C GLY A 412 -47.54 39.69 25.42
N ALA A 413 -46.84 40.17 26.46
CA ALA A 413 -46.80 39.71 27.87
C ALA A 413 -46.61 38.21 28.25
N ALA A 414 -45.38 37.90 28.70
CA ALA A 414 -44.98 37.43 30.05
C ALA A 414 -45.70 36.31 30.85
N ALA A 415 -44.86 35.60 31.65
CA ALA A 415 -45.14 34.55 32.67
C ALA A 415 -45.53 33.16 32.13
N GLY A 416 -45.08 32.03 32.69
CA GLY A 416 -44.09 31.79 33.76
C GLY A 416 -44.06 30.30 34.14
N GLY A 417 -43.01 29.83 34.84
CA GLY A 417 -42.99 28.51 35.50
C GLY A 417 -42.07 27.43 34.91
N THR A 418 -41.13 26.97 35.75
CA THR A 418 -40.38 25.69 35.68
C THR A 418 -40.72 24.89 36.96
N PRO A 419 -40.20 23.67 37.17
CA PRO A 419 -40.21 22.47 36.30
C PRO A 419 -40.65 21.20 37.08
N GLN A 420 -41.00 20.07 36.42
CA GLN A 420 -40.89 18.76 37.10
C GLN A 420 -40.69 17.56 36.15
N ALA A 421 -40.12 16.49 36.68
CA ALA A 421 -39.66 15.28 35.98
C ALA A 421 -40.33 14.00 36.51
N SER A 422 -40.30 12.93 35.68
CA SER A 422 -40.46 11.51 36.01
C SER A 422 -40.36 10.70 34.70
N GLY A 423 -40.00 9.42 34.63
CA GLY A 423 -39.62 8.43 35.66
C GLY A 423 -39.73 7.00 35.07
N ALA A 424 -39.00 6.04 35.63
CA ALA A 424 -39.06 4.59 35.32
C ALA A 424 -38.63 3.81 36.59
N PRO A 425 -38.72 2.47 36.69
CA PRO A 425 -39.39 1.46 35.83
C PRO A 425 -40.39 0.55 36.63
N GLY A 426 -40.86 -0.56 36.05
CA GLY A 426 -41.68 -1.60 36.73
C GLY A 426 -41.42 -3.02 36.19
N ALA A 427 -41.73 -4.08 36.97
CA ALA A 427 -41.23 -5.44 36.71
C ALA A 427 -42.20 -6.62 37.04
N LYS A 428 -42.13 -7.70 36.22
CA LYS A 428 -42.41 -9.15 36.52
C LYS A 428 -43.82 -9.57 37.06
N PRO A 429 -44.17 -10.87 37.28
CA PRO A 429 -43.62 -12.18 36.81
C PRO A 429 -44.67 -13.27 36.37
N GLY A 430 -44.19 -14.48 36.00
CA GLY A 430 -44.88 -15.80 36.12
C GLY A 430 -45.28 -16.48 34.79
N ASP A 431 -45.34 -17.83 34.61
CA ASP A 431 -44.84 -18.98 35.39
C ASP A 431 -44.83 -20.31 34.54
N GLY A 432 -43.97 -21.28 34.94
CA GLY A 432 -44.12 -22.76 34.88
C GLY A 432 -44.06 -23.47 33.51
N ALA A 433 -43.54 -24.70 33.31
CA ALA A 433 -43.01 -25.82 34.11
C ALA A 433 -42.32 -26.83 33.13
N GLY A 434 -41.59 -27.91 33.48
CA GLY A 434 -41.04 -28.40 34.75
C GLY A 434 -40.44 -29.83 34.64
N GLY A 435 -39.38 -30.12 35.42
CA GLY A 435 -38.87 -31.47 35.82
C GLY A 435 -38.23 -32.39 34.75
N ALA A 436 -37.47 -33.46 35.07
CA ALA A 436 -36.70 -33.91 36.26
C ALA A 436 -35.95 -35.23 35.85
N GLY A 437 -34.86 -35.75 36.46
CA GLY A 437 -33.89 -35.35 37.49
C GLY A 437 -32.49 -35.85 37.04
N SER A 438 -31.54 -36.40 37.82
CA SER A 438 -31.22 -36.50 39.26
C SER A 438 -29.70 -36.84 39.35
N GLY A 439 -28.85 -36.13 40.11
CA GLY A 439 -28.37 -36.50 41.46
C GLY A 439 -27.20 -37.51 41.43
N ALA A 440 -26.19 -37.53 42.31
CA ALA A 440 -25.71 -36.69 43.41
C ALA A 440 -24.22 -37.10 43.69
N GLY A 441 -23.37 -36.43 44.48
CA GLY A 441 -23.47 -35.19 45.25
C GLY A 441 -22.26 -35.02 46.21
N ALA A 442 -22.28 -33.94 47.00
CA ALA A 442 -21.44 -33.65 48.19
C ALA A 442 -19.89 -33.55 48.04
N GLY A 443 -19.20 -32.56 48.62
CA GLY A 443 -19.71 -31.38 49.35
C GLY A 443 -18.59 -30.50 49.96
N ALA A 444 -18.95 -29.25 50.29
CA ALA A 444 -18.43 -28.29 51.29
C ALA A 444 -17.00 -28.45 51.88
N SER A 445 -16.19 -27.43 52.18
CA SER A 445 -16.37 -25.98 52.46
C SER A 445 -14.97 -25.31 52.45
N GLY A 446 -14.72 -24.00 52.51
CA GLY A 446 -15.55 -22.79 52.59
C GLY A 446 -14.70 -21.62 53.16
N GLY A 447 -15.05 -20.36 52.85
CA GLY A 447 -14.49 -19.15 53.51
C GLY A 447 -13.20 -18.55 52.93
N GLY A 448 -13.28 -17.30 52.45
CA GLY A 448 -12.14 -16.35 52.36
C GLY A 448 -12.34 -15.23 53.40
N PRO A 449 -11.93 -13.97 53.13
CA PRO A 449 -10.82 -13.49 52.29
C PRO A 449 -9.90 -12.49 53.07
N GLY A 450 -8.77 -12.06 52.49
CA GLY A 450 -7.91 -11.02 53.09
C GLY A 450 -6.94 -10.36 52.11
N GLN A 451 -6.87 -9.02 52.13
CA GLN A 451 -6.01 -8.18 51.27
C GLN A 451 -4.77 -7.63 52.01
N SER A 452 -3.87 -7.02 51.23
CA SER A 452 -2.75 -6.16 51.66
C SER A 452 -1.51 -6.90 52.18
N GLY A 453 -0.27 -6.46 51.95
CA GLY A 453 0.20 -5.26 51.25
C GLY A 453 1.71 -5.28 51.00
N SER A 454 2.23 -4.27 50.30
CA SER A 454 3.63 -4.17 49.87
C SER A 454 4.61 -3.70 50.95
N THR A 455 5.86 -4.16 50.89
CA THR A 455 7.08 -3.32 51.05
C THR A 455 8.29 -4.04 50.47
N GLY A 456 9.22 -3.33 49.85
CA GLY A 456 10.52 -3.88 49.42
C GLY A 456 11.70 -3.18 50.10
N ALA A 457 12.87 -3.83 50.13
CA ALA A 457 14.17 -3.20 50.36
C ALA A 457 15.33 -4.13 49.99
N ALA A 458 16.37 -3.54 49.40
CA ALA A 458 17.78 -3.97 49.43
C ALA A 458 18.59 -2.67 49.76
N PRO A 459 19.95 -2.63 49.81
CA PRO A 459 20.97 -3.68 49.79
C PRO A 459 22.07 -3.50 50.88
N GLN A 460 23.06 -4.42 50.95
CA GLN A 460 24.51 -4.27 51.32
C GLN A 460 25.06 -5.69 51.68
N ALA A 461 26.28 -6.20 51.40
CA ALA A 461 27.62 -5.75 50.96
C ALA A 461 28.69 -6.04 52.04
N GLY A 462 29.80 -6.74 51.71
CA GLY A 462 31.02 -6.73 52.54
C GLY A 462 31.99 -7.94 52.48
N SER A 463 33.27 -7.67 52.18
CA SER A 463 34.49 -8.52 52.35
C SER A 463 34.64 -9.80 51.49
N GLY A 464 35.84 -10.29 51.14
CA GLY A 464 37.24 -9.83 51.37
C GLY A 464 38.26 -10.71 50.59
N ALA A 465 39.52 -10.30 50.44
CA ALA A 465 40.43 -10.79 49.36
C ALA A 465 41.67 -11.63 49.78
N ALA A 466 42.17 -12.45 48.84
CA ALA A 466 43.55 -12.97 48.62
C ALA A 466 43.55 -13.66 47.21
N GLY A 467 44.54 -13.67 46.31
CA GLY A 467 46.03 -13.75 46.37
C GLY A 467 46.47 -15.22 46.21
N GLY A 468 47.36 -15.67 45.30
CA GLY A 468 48.08 -15.08 44.14
C GLY A 468 49.15 -16.06 43.59
N GLY A 469 49.61 -15.91 42.33
CA GLY A 469 50.73 -16.68 41.71
C GLY A 469 50.36 -18.00 41.01
N ALA A 470 51.06 -18.50 39.96
CA ALA A 470 52.28 -17.99 39.31
C ALA A 470 52.47 -18.50 37.85
N ALA A 471 53.08 -17.63 37.01
CA ALA A 471 54.15 -17.87 36.00
C ALA A 471 53.92 -18.86 34.81
N THR A 472 54.54 -18.79 33.62
CA THR A 472 55.67 -18.04 32.96
C THR A 472 55.35 -17.89 31.44
N GLY A 473 55.92 -17.02 30.59
CA GLY A 473 56.91 -15.93 30.70
C GLY A 473 57.51 -15.55 29.31
N ASN A 474 57.89 -14.28 29.11
CA ASN A 474 58.80 -13.67 28.08
C ASN A 474 58.60 -13.89 26.55
N ALA A 475 59.06 -13.00 25.64
CA ALA A 475 59.38 -11.55 25.69
C ALA A 475 59.63 -10.98 24.25
N ALA A 476 59.71 -9.65 24.15
CA ALA A 476 60.07 -8.77 23.01
C ALA A 476 61.30 -9.17 22.16
N GLY A 477 61.58 -8.60 20.97
CA GLY A 477 60.86 -7.60 20.15
C GLY A 477 61.81 -6.70 19.32
N GLY A 478 61.26 -5.90 18.38
CA GLY A 478 61.90 -4.72 17.76
C GLY A 478 62.66 -4.90 16.42
N GLY A 479 62.55 -3.90 15.52
CA GLY A 479 63.65 -3.54 14.59
C GLY A 479 63.36 -3.40 13.08
N ALA A 480 63.21 -2.15 12.61
CA ALA A 480 63.69 -1.57 11.33
C ALA A 480 63.06 -1.95 9.95
N THR A 481 63.17 -0.96 9.05
CA THR A 481 62.67 -0.84 7.65
C THR A 481 63.65 -1.39 6.60
N PRO A 482 63.24 -1.52 5.31
CA PRO A 482 63.55 -0.45 4.35
C PRO A 482 62.48 -0.08 3.28
N GLN A 483 62.38 1.24 3.09
CA GLN A 483 62.16 2.08 1.88
C GLN A 483 62.60 1.47 0.51
N ALA A 484 62.10 1.82 -0.70
CA ALA A 484 60.93 2.59 -1.20
C ALA A 484 60.74 2.37 -2.72
N ASP A 485 59.58 2.80 -3.25
CA ASP A 485 59.35 3.57 -4.51
C ASP A 485 57.85 3.47 -4.87
N GLY A 486 57.15 4.46 -5.46
CA GLY A 486 57.54 5.81 -5.89
C GLY A 486 56.58 6.29 -7.00
N GLY A 487 55.61 7.15 -6.70
CA GLY A 487 54.66 7.65 -7.72
C GLY A 487 53.41 8.32 -7.14
N GLY A 488 53.34 9.66 -7.22
CA GLY A 488 52.22 10.44 -6.66
C GLY A 488 51.09 10.72 -7.65
N GLY A 489 49.89 10.98 -7.13
CA GLY A 489 48.72 11.42 -7.90
C GLY A 489 47.61 11.95 -7.01
N THR A 490 47.29 13.23 -7.13
CA THR A 490 46.24 13.93 -6.34
C THR A 490 44.84 13.45 -6.74
N PRO A 491 43.91 13.17 -5.80
CA PRO A 491 42.51 13.00 -6.14
C PRO A 491 41.88 14.39 -6.40
N GLY A 492 41.67 14.71 -7.68
CA GLY A 492 40.87 15.87 -8.09
C GLY A 492 39.39 15.67 -7.79
N ALA A 493 38.67 16.77 -7.57
CA ALA A 493 37.22 16.74 -7.40
C ALA A 493 36.50 16.31 -8.70
N SER A 494 35.50 15.44 -8.56
CA SER A 494 34.52 15.08 -9.60
C SER A 494 33.17 14.95 -8.90
N ALA A 495 32.34 16.00 -8.92
CA ALA A 495 31.37 16.33 -9.98
C ALA A 495 30.01 15.66 -9.73
N SER A 496 29.10 16.42 -9.12
CA SER A 496 27.71 16.04 -8.88
C SER A 496 26.94 15.85 -10.20
N PRO A 497 26.06 14.84 -10.32
CA PRO A 497 25.22 14.69 -11.50
C PRO A 497 24.15 15.79 -11.60
N GLN A 498 24.01 16.38 -12.78
CA GLN A 498 23.05 17.44 -13.10
C GLN A 498 21.67 16.82 -13.42
N PRO A 499 20.53 17.43 -13.01
CA PRO A 499 19.20 16.83 -13.20
C PRO A 499 18.77 16.75 -14.66
N SER A 500 18.01 15.69 -14.98
CA SER A 500 17.46 15.41 -16.31
C SER A 500 16.36 16.39 -16.72
N ALA A 501 16.41 16.83 -17.98
CA ALA A 501 15.48 17.84 -18.52
C ALA A 501 14.12 17.26 -18.92
N THR A 502 13.07 18.06 -18.70
CA THR A 502 11.67 17.75 -19.08
C THR A 502 11.50 17.68 -20.62
N PRO A 503 10.75 16.70 -21.16
CA PRO A 503 10.37 16.70 -22.57
C PRO A 503 9.43 17.86 -22.90
N LYS A 504 9.68 18.54 -24.03
CA LYS A 504 8.87 19.66 -24.52
C LYS A 504 7.84 19.16 -25.54
N ALA A 505 6.61 19.64 -25.46
CA ALA A 505 5.53 19.23 -26.36
C ALA A 505 5.82 19.61 -27.83
N GLY A 506 5.59 18.66 -28.74
CA GLY A 506 5.57 18.88 -30.19
C GLY A 506 4.12 18.96 -30.71
N GLN A 507 3.82 19.96 -31.53
CA GLN A 507 2.47 20.24 -32.02
C GLN A 507 2.28 19.77 -33.48
N ALA A 508 1.03 19.60 -33.90
CA ALA A 508 0.65 18.83 -35.09
C ALA A 508 0.83 19.51 -36.46
N GLY A 509 0.91 18.66 -37.48
CA GLY A 509 0.73 18.92 -38.92
C GLY A 509 1.14 17.65 -39.70
N GLY A 510 0.43 17.11 -40.68
CA GLY A 510 -0.74 17.61 -41.40
C GLY A 510 -0.48 17.59 -42.91
N GLY A 511 -0.80 16.49 -43.60
CA GLY A 511 -0.59 16.35 -45.04
C GLY A 511 -0.87 14.92 -45.53
N ALA A 512 -1.53 14.80 -46.69
CA ALA A 512 -2.04 13.53 -47.23
C ALA A 512 -1.50 13.25 -48.64
N ASN A 513 -2.02 12.18 -49.27
CA ASN A 513 -1.74 11.63 -50.60
C ASN A 513 -0.41 10.87 -50.79
N ALA A 514 -0.27 9.94 -51.73
CA ALA A 514 -1.17 9.01 -52.47
C ALA A 514 -0.36 8.44 -53.66
N GLY A 515 -0.72 7.25 -54.14
CA GLY A 515 -0.10 6.57 -55.29
C GLY A 515 0.79 5.39 -54.85
N SER A 516 0.56 4.15 -55.27
CA SER A 516 0.54 3.59 -56.64
C SER A 516 1.93 3.69 -57.30
N ASP A 517 2.48 2.68 -57.94
CA ASP A 517 1.88 1.45 -58.50
C ASP A 517 2.97 0.42 -58.84
N THR A 518 2.60 -0.84 -59.13
CA THR A 518 3.42 -1.89 -59.79
C THR A 518 4.71 -2.35 -59.08
N GLY A 519 5.22 -3.59 -59.20
CA GLY A 519 4.76 -4.76 -59.96
C GLY A 519 5.94 -5.52 -60.56
N GLY A 520 5.97 -6.85 -60.46
CA GLY A 520 6.89 -7.72 -61.22
C GLY A 520 8.06 -8.38 -60.46
N ASP A 521 7.82 -9.59 -59.99
CA ASP A 521 8.80 -10.71 -60.07
C ASP A 521 8.78 -11.21 -61.55
N PRO A 522 9.84 -11.81 -62.17
CA PRO A 522 10.33 -13.11 -61.75
C PRO A 522 11.84 -13.45 -61.99
N SER A 523 12.47 -14.05 -60.97
CA SER A 523 13.18 -15.35 -61.07
C SER A 523 14.60 -15.52 -61.69
N VAL A 524 15.28 -16.57 -61.17
CA VAL A 524 16.29 -17.49 -61.78
C VAL A 524 17.82 -17.16 -61.78
N SER A 525 18.51 -17.94 -60.93
CA SER A 525 19.87 -18.54 -61.07
C SER A 525 21.16 -17.69 -60.95
N GLY A 526 22.17 -18.32 -60.33
CA GLY A 526 23.58 -17.87 -60.30
C GLY A 526 24.38 -18.57 -59.20
N ALA A 527 25.24 -19.53 -59.56
CA ALA A 527 25.96 -20.38 -58.59
C ALA A 527 27.30 -19.78 -58.10
N GLY A 528 27.75 -20.18 -56.91
CA GLY A 528 29.09 -19.91 -56.38
C GLY A 528 29.27 -20.54 -54.99
N GLY A 529 30.17 -21.52 -54.84
CA GLY A 529 30.28 -22.35 -53.64
C GLY A 529 31.52 -22.12 -52.76
N SER A 530 31.84 -23.14 -51.96
CA SER A 530 32.78 -23.16 -50.80
C SER A 530 32.23 -22.46 -49.54
N GLY A 531 32.36 -23.00 -48.33
CA GLY A 531 32.85 -24.33 -47.91
C GLY A 531 33.29 -24.29 -46.43
N GLY A 532 32.96 -25.29 -45.62
CA GLY A 532 33.46 -25.36 -44.23
C GLY A 532 32.46 -25.91 -43.21
N ALA A 533 32.76 -27.09 -42.68
CA ALA A 533 31.95 -27.90 -41.76
C ALA A 533 31.66 -27.28 -40.38
N GLY A 534 30.58 -27.77 -39.73
CA GLY A 534 30.28 -27.60 -38.30
C GLY A 534 28.95 -28.25 -37.94
N GLN A 535 28.97 -29.43 -37.32
CA GLN A 535 27.78 -30.30 -37.20
C GLN A 535 26.73 -29.85 -36.17
N VAL A 536 25.46 -30.02 -36.55
CA VAL A 536 24.31 -30.15 -35.65
C VAL A 536 24.29 -31.57 -35.07
N LEU A 537 23.94 -31.71 -33.79
CA LEU A 537 23.62 -33.01 -33.17
C LEU A 537 22.18 -33.01 -32.66
N GLN A 538 21.39 -33.94 -33.19
CA GLN A 538 19.98 -34.16 -32.84
C GLN A 538 19.84 -35.13 -31.66
N GLN A 539 18.63 -35.14 -31.10
CA GLN A 539 18.12 -36.10 -30.12
C GLN A 539 18.22 -37.57 -30.62
N PRO A 540 18.31 -38.55 -29.72
CA PRO A 540 17.87 -39.92 -29.98
C PRO A 540 16.43 -40.14 -29.48
N ALA A 541 15.63 -40.86 -30.29
CA ALA A 541 14.30 -41.34 -29.94
C ALA A 541 14.32 -42.80 -29.45
N ALA A 542 13.15 -43.26 -28.98
CA ALA A 542 12.85 -44.54 -28.35
C ALA A 542 13.38 -45.82 -29.02
N ASN A 543 13.44 -46.91 -28.23
CA ASN A 543 13.38 -48.27 -28.74
C ASN A 543 12.56 -49.21 -27.82
N GLU A 544 12.21 -50.38 -28.33
CA GLU A 544 10.98 -51.13 -28.00
C GLU A 544 11.01 -52.07 -26.77
N SER A 545 9.83 -52.59 -26.41
CA SER A 545 9.61 -53.68 -25.44
C SER A 545 9.99 -55.07 -26.00
N PRO A 546 10.05 -56.09 -25.14
CA PRO A 546 9.29 -57.31 -25.45
C PRO A 546 8.48 -57.84 -24.25
N ALA A 547 7.44 -58.64 -24.55
CA ALA A 547 6.58 -59.30 -23.57
C ALA A 547 7.04 -60.74 -23.27
N GLY A 548 6.63 -61.30 -22.11
CA GLY A 548 6.65 -62.75 -21.90
C GLY A 548 6.84 -63.26 -20.47
N HIS A 549 5.83 -63.11 -19.59
CA HIS A 549 5.12 -64.25 -18.97
C HIS A 549 3.99 -63.82 -18.02
#